data_AF-A0A662GWR4-F1
#
_entry.id   AF-A0A662GWR4-F1
#
_cell.length_a   1.000
_cell.length_b   1.000
_cell.length_c   1.000
_cell.angle_alpha   90.00
_cell.angle_beta   90.00
_cell.angle_gamma   90.00
#
_symmetry.space_group_name_H-M   'P 1'
#
loop_
_entity.id
_entity.type
_entity.pdbx_description
1 polymer ?
#
loop_
_entity_poly.entity_id
_entity_poly.type
_entity_poly.pdbx_seq_one_letter_code
_entity_poly.pdbx_strand_id
1 'polypeptide(L)'
;MSLEKLYEIKKQWMPIYFILLIISIIVTLYLMLMYLYTANEDYVMYIMLSTLFSFYVGFNLVKLLRIKTPKYNYVKVLTCPECGYSMVKPMAKGDYLFKVEGECPKCKSSMHISALYKEKVKG
;
A
#
# COMPACT_ATOMS: atom_id res chain seq x y z
N MET A 1 3.66 -2.10 -14.36
CA MET A 1 3.72 -2.79 -13.05
C MET A 1 2.37 -2.66 -12.38
N SER A 2 1.72 -3.75 -11.94
CA SER A 2 0.38 -3.67 -11.33
C SER A 2 0.45 -3.06 -9.92
N LEU A 3 -0.57 -2.30 -9.52
CA LEU A 3 -0.62 -1.60 -8.23
C LEU A 3 -0.64 -2.56 -7.04
N GLU A 4 -1.18 -3.75 -7.24
CA GLU A 4 -1.14 -4.87 -6.29
C GLU A 4 0.31 -5.32 -6.02
N LYS A 5 1.14 -5.43 -7.07
CA LYS A 5 2.57 -5.73 -6.90
C LYS A 5 3.31 -4.64 -6.12
N LEU A 6 2.96 -3.37 -6.33
CA LEU A 6 3.56 -2.26 -5.59
C LEU A 6 3.17 -2.28 -4.10
N TYR A 7 1.94 -2.67 -3.78
CA TYR A 7 1.49 -2.83 -2.40
C TYR A 7 2.23 -3.98 -1.70
N GLU A 8 2.34 -5.15 -2.34
CA GLU A 8 3.07 -6.30 -1.78
C GLU A 8 4.56 -5.99 -1.58
N ILE A 9 5.19 -5.32 -2.56
CA ILE A 9 6.58 -4.86 -2.43
C ILE A 9 6.73 -3.88 -1.27
N LYS A 10 5.86 -2.87 -1.15
CA LYS A 10 5.90 -1.94 -0.01
C LYS A 10 5.76 -2.71 1.32
N LYS A 11 4.81 -3.62 1.42
CA LYS A 11 4.55 -4.41 2.63
C LYS A 11 5.73 -5.28 3.04
N GLN A 12 6.39 -5.95 2.10
CA GLN A 12 7.50 -6.85 2.38
C GLN A 12 8.81 -6.10 2.69
N TRP A 13 9.07 -4.97 2.02
CA TRP A 13 10.32 -4.23 2.18
C TRP A 13 10.30 -3.23 3.35
N MET A 14 9.12 -2.72 3.74
CA MET A 14 8.96 -1.85 4.92
C MET A 14 9.64 -2.39 6.20
N PRO A 15 9.38 -3.64 6.66
CA PRO A 15 10.01 -4.16 7.87
C PRO A 15 11.53 -4.32 7.71
N ILE A 16 12.00 -4.65 6.51
CA ILE A 16 13.44 -4.81 6.23
C ILE A 16 14.16 -3.48 6.43
N TYR A 17 13.66 -2.40 5.80
CA TYR A 17 14.24 -1.06 5.97
C TYR A 17 14.16 -0.57 7.42
N PHE A 18 13.09 -0.91 8.14
CA PHE A 18 12.92 -0.52 9.53
C PHE A 18 13.91 -1.24 10.47
N ILE A 19 14.04 -2.56 10.33
CA ILE A 19 15.01 -3.35 11.10
C ILE A 19 16.44 -2.88 10.80
N LEU A 20 16.75 -2.66 9.52
CA LEU A 20 18.08 -2.24 9.09
C LEU A 20 18.43 -0.84 9.61
N LEU A 21 17.45 0.07 9.71
CA LEU A 21 17.62 1.38 10.34
C LEU A 21 17.88 1.27 11.85
N ILE A 22 17.16 0.38 12.55
CA ILE A 22 17.40 0.14 13.99
C ILE A 22 18.82 -0.38 14.20
N ILE A 23 19.24 -1.36 13.41
CA ILE A 23 20.60 -1.93 13.49
C ILE A 23 21.65 -0.84 13.22
N SER A 24 21.45 0.00 12.20
CA SER A 24 22.41 1.06 11.88
C SER A 24 22.54 2.08 13.01
N ILE A 25 21.44 2.44 13.68
CA ILE A 25 21.45 3.31 14.86
C ILE A 25 22.17 2.66 16.05
N ILE A 26 21.96 1.36 16.28
CA ILE A 26 22.69 0.64 17.35
C ILE A 26 24.19 0.66 17.08
N VAL A 27 24.60 0.43 15.83
CA VAL A 27 26.01 0.47 15.43
C VAL A 27 26.61 1.86 15.59
N THR A 28 25.91 2.93 15.19
CA THR A 28 26.41 4.31 15.39
C THR A 28 26.59 4.62 16.88
N LEU A 29 25.64 4.23 17.73
CA LEU A 29 25.72 4.42 19.18
C LEU A 29 26.89 3.65 19.79
N TYR A 30 27.10 2.40 19.38
CA TYR A 30 28.25 1.61 19.82
C TYR A 30 29.58 2.28 19.46
N LEU A 31 29.73 2.74 18.22
CA LEU A 31 30.94 3.42 17.78
C LEU A 31 31.17 4.74 18.53
N MET A 32 30.10 5.46 18.86
CA MET A 32 30.17 6.68 19.67
C MET A 32 30.66 6.38 21.10
N LEU A 33 30.18 5.31 21.73
CA LEU A 33 30.68 4.87 23.05
C LEU A 33 32.17 4.49 23.00
N MET A 34 32.59 3.79 21.93
CA MET A 34 34.00 3.41 21.74
C MET A 34 34.91 4.61 21.56
N TYR A 35 34.45 5.65 20.85
CA TYR A 35 35.16 6.92 20.72
C TYR A 35 35.37 7.59 22.09
N LEU A 36 34.31 7.68 22.90
CA LEU A 36 34.38 8.29 24.23
C LEU A 36 35.31 7.54 25.21
N TYR A 37 35.42 6.21 25.05
CA TYR A 37 36.27 5.38 25.92
C TYR A 37 37.74 5.38 25.49
N THR A 38 38.01 5.26 24.20
CA THR A 38 39.37 5.07 23.66
C THR A 38 40.03 6.38 23.24
N ALA A 39 39.24 7.42 22.96
CA ALA A 39 39.68 8.69 22.35
C ALA A 39 40.48 8.50 21.04
N ASN A 40 40.25 7.39 20.33
CA ASN A 40 40.88 7.14 19.03
C ASN A 40 40.06 7.80 17.91
N GLU A 41 40.71 8.65 17.13
CA GLU A 41 40.12 9.38 16.01
C GLU A 41 39.64 8.49 14.86
N ASP A 42 40.13 7.26 14.75
CA ASP A 42 39.66 6.28 13.75
C ASP A 42 38.14 6.04 13.88
N TYR A 43 37.61 6.08 15.11
CA TYR A 43 36.18 5.91 15.36
C TYR A 43 35.34 7.05 14.79
N VAL A 44 35.89 8.26 14.64
CA VAL A 44 35.18 9.40 14.04
C VAL A 44 34.86 9.11 12.57
N MET A 45 35.81 8.54 11.83
CA MET A 45 35.60 8.14 10.43
C MET A 45 34.50 7.07 10.33
N TYR A 46 34.51 6.06 11.20
CA TYR A 46 33.49 5.02 11.23
C TYR A 46 32.10 5.55 11.59
N ILE A 47 32.01 6.50 12.54
CA ILE A 47 30.75 7.18 12.89
C ILE A 47 30.21 7.95 11.69
N MET A 48 31.06 8.66 10.94
CA MET A 48 30.66 9.42 9.75
C MET A 48 30.09 8.49 8.66
N LEU A 49 30.75 7.37 8.38
CA LEU A 49 30.27 6.38 7.41
C LEU A 49 28.93 5.76 7.84
N SER A 50 28.82 5.38 9.11
CA SER A 50 27.62 4.72 9.65
C SER A 50 26.41 5.67 9.73
N THR A 51 26.64 6.96 9.99
CA THR A 51 25.58 7.98 9.95
C THR A 51 25.09 8.27 8.53
N LEU A 52 26.00 8.35 7.54
CA LEU A 52 25.61 8.46 6.12
C LEU A 52 24.77 7.26 5.66
N PHE A 53 25.16 6.05 6.07
CA PHE A 53 24.38 4.84 5.79
C PHE A 53 22.99 4.90 6.43
N SER A 54 22.91 5.26 7.72
CA SER A 54 21.65 5.41 8.43
C SER A 54 20.73 6.44 7.77
N PHE A 55 21.29 7.57 7.32
CA PHE A 55 20.56 8.59 6.59
C PHE A 55 20.01 8.09 5.26
N TYR A 56 20.83 7.37 4.47
CA TYR A 56 20.38 6.77 3.21
C TYR A 56 19.21 5.80 3.41
N VAL A 57 19.30 4.94 4.43
CA VAL A 57 18.24 3.97 4.77
C VAL A 57 16.98 4.70 5.21
N GLY A 58 17.09 5.71 6.08
CA GLY A 58 15.97 6.52 6.54
C GLY A 58 15.30 7.28 5.41
N PHE A 59 16.07 7.86 4.49
CA PHE A 59 15.55 8.55 3.31
C PHE A 59 14.73 7.60 2.42
N ASN A 60 15.23 6.39 2.16
CA ASN A 60 14.51 5.38 1.38
C ASN A 60 13.25 4.90 2.09
N LEU A 61 13.28 4.75 3.42
CA LEU A 61 12.10 4.41 4.22
C LEU A 61 11.01 5.49 4.10
N VAL A 62 11.37 6.76 4.23
CA VAL A 62 10.44 7.89 4.07
C VAL A 62 9.86 7.93 2.64
N LYS A 63 10.70 7.69 1.62
CA LYS A 63 10.26 7.60 0.24
C LYS A 63 9.23 6.49 0.06
N LEU A 64 9.46 5.31 0.65
CA LEU A 64 8.53 4.17 0.61
C LEU A 64 7.20 4.49 1.33
N LEU A 65 7.26 5.19 2.46
CA LEU A 65 6.09 5.64 3.21
C LEU A 65 5.23 6.61 2.40
N ARG A 66 5.85 7.57 1.70
CA ARG A 66 5.16 8.59 0.88
C ARG A 66 4.43 8.02 -0.35
N ILE A 67 4.73 6.79 -0.78
CA ILE A 67 3.99 6.14 -1.88
C ILE A 67 2.55 5.89 -1.42
N LYS A 68 1.61 6.70 -1.93
CA LYS A 68 0.16 6.49 -1.76
C LYS A 68 -0.26 5.33 -2.65
N THR A 69 -0.68 4.22 -2.04
CA THR A 69 -1.30 3.11 -2.77
C THR A 69 -2.78 3.43 -2.97
N PRO A 70 -3.26 3.69 -4.21
CA PRO A 70 -4.68 3.90 -4.45
C PRO A 70 -5.45 2.64 -4.04
N LYS A 71 -6.40 2.78 -3.11
CA LYS A 71 -7.36 1.73 -2.79
C LYS A 71 -8.38 1.67 -3.94
N TYR A 72 -8.61 0.48 -4.47
CA TYR A 72 -9.65 0.25 -5.47
C TYR A 72 -10.77 -0.57 -4.85
N ASN A 73 -12.01 -0.16 -5.09
CA ASN A 73 -13.19 -0.96 -4.82
C ASN A 73 -13.65 -1.61 -6.12
N TYR A 74 -13.98 -2.89 -6.05
CA TYR A 74 -14.62 -3.60 -7.15
C TYR A 74 -16.13 -3.40 -7.03
N VAL A 75 -16.73 -2.79 -8.04
CA VAL A 75 -18.15 -2.48 -8.06
C VAL A 75 -18.84 -3.16 -9.24
N LYS A 76 -20.10 -3.54 -9.01
CA LYS A 76 -21.01 -4.05 -10.03
C LYS A 76 -22.12 -3.04 -10.26
N VAL A 77 -22.52 -2.90 -11.53
CA VAL A 77 -23.69 -2.10 -11.90
C VAL A 77 -24.82 -3.06 -12.24
N LEU A 78 -25.91 -2.96 -11.48
CA LEU A 78 -27.16 -3.64 -11.77
C LEU A 78 -28.02 -2.72 -12.62
N THR A 79 -28.49 -3.19 -13.77
CA THR A 79 -29.37 -2.44 -14.66
C THR A 79 -30.67 -3.21 -14.86
N CYS A 80 -31.79 -2.50 -14.79
CA CYS A 80 -33.11 -3.03 -15.08
C CYS A 80 -33.36 -2.97 -16.59
N PRO A 81 -33.69 -4.10 -17.25
CA PRO A 81 -33.98 -4.11 -18.68
C PRO A 81 -35.28 -3.37 -19.05
N GLU A 82 -36.28 -3.35 -18.15
CA GLU A 82 -37.59 -2.76 -18.44
C GLU A 82 -37.67 -1.24 -18.28
N CYS A 83 -37.14 -0.69 -17.17
CA CYS A 83 -37.23 0.74 -16.87
C CYS A 83 -35.91 1.51 -17.04
N GLY A 84 -34.81 0.82 -17.38
CA GLY A 84 -33.48 1.42 -17.52
C GLY A 84 -32.83 1.90 -16.22
N TYR A 85 -33.44 1.64 -15.06
CA TYR A 85 -32.87 2.02 -13.77
C TYR A 85 -31.55 1.27 -13.51
N SER A 86 -30.50 1.99 -13.13
CA SER A 86 -29.20 1.42 -12.77
C SER A 86 -28.81 1.75 -11.33
N MET A 87 -28.13 0.82 -10.66
CA MET A 87 -27.60 1.00 -9.32
C MET A 87 -26.23 0.37 -9.17
N VAL A 88 -25.36 0.99 -8.35
CA VAL A 88 -24.01 0.50 -8.08
C VAL A 88 -24.00 -0.25 -6.76
N LYS A 89 -23.43 -1.45 -6.73
CA LYS A 89 -23.24 -2.26 -5.52
C LYS A 89 -21.80 -2.78 -5.43
N PRO A 90 -21.29 -3.11 -4.23
CA PRO A 90 -20.03 -3.82 -4.09
C PRO A 90 -20.12 -5.20 -4.76
N MET A 91 -19.05 -5.60 -5.44
CA MET A 91 -18.95 -6.90 -6.09
C MET A 91 -18.71 -8.01 -5.06
N ALA A 92 -19.40 -9.13 -5.18
CA ALA A 92 -19.16 -10.35 -4.42
C ALA A 92 -18.43 -11.40 -5.27
N LYS A 93 -17.77 -12.35 -4.61
CA LYS A 93 -17.15 -13.49 -5.31
C LYS A 93 -18.26 -14.33 -5.98
N GLY A 94 -18.10 -14.62 -7.28
CA GLY A 94 -19.10 -15.35 -8.08
C GLY A 94 -20.08 -14.45 -8.83
N ASP A 95 -19.86 -13.13 -8.86
CA ASP A 95 -20.57 -12.23 -9.77
C ASP A 95 -19.93 -12.26 -11.16
N TYR A 96 -20.78 -12.34 -12.19
CA TYR A 96 -20.39 -12.36 -13.59
C TYR A 96 -21.31 -11.45 -14.41
N LEU A 97 -20.85 -11.01 -15.59
CA LEU A 97 -21.64 -10.17 -16.49
C LEU A 97 -22.94 -10.89 -16.90
N PHE A 98 -24.05 -10.15 -16.94
CA PHE A 98 -25.39 -10.64 -17.25
C PHE A 98 -25.99 -11.63 -16.24
N LYS A 99 -25.35 -11.83 -15.08
CA LYS A 99 -26.00 -12.54 -13.97
C LYS A 99 -27.25 -11.78 -13.54
N VAL A 100 -28.36 -12.49 -13.41
CA VAL A 100 -29.62 -11.95 -12.90
C VAL A 100 -29.55 -11.94 -11.38
N GLU A 101 -29.65 -10.76 -10.78
CA GLU A 101 -29.56 -10.59 -9.34
C GLU A 101 -30.26 -9.29 -8.90
N GLY A 102 -31.14 -9.43 -7.90
CA GLY A 102 -31.86 -8.32 -7.31
C GLY A 102 -33.12 -7.92 -8.09
N GLU A 103 -33.99 -7.19 -7.38
CA GLU A 103 -35.24 -6.66 -7.90
C GLU A 103 -35.15 -5.15 -8.07
N CYS A 104 -35.76 -4.63 -9.13
CA CYS A 104 -35.81 -3.20 -9.37
C CYS A 104 -36.71 -2.51 -8.34
N PRO A 105 -36.23 -1.48 -7.62
CA PRO A 105 -37.07 -0.75 -6.66
C PRO A 105 -38.19 0.07 -7.33
N LYS A 106 -38.14 0.30 -8.65
CA LYS A 106 -39.14 1.06 -9.41
C LYS A 106 -40.25 0.19 -9.99
N CYS A 107 -39.89 -0.88 -10.69
CA CYS A 107 -40.85 -1.73 -11.44
C CYS A 107 -40.92 -3.17 -10.95
N LYS A 108 -40.15 -3.55 -9.91
CA LYS A 108 -40.10 -4.89 -9.31
C LYS A 108 -39.66 -6.03 -10.25
N SER A 109 -39.22 -5.74 -11.48
CA SER A 109 -38.64 -6.74 -12.36
C SER A 109 -37.19 -7.09 -12.00
N SER A 110 -36.73 -8.24 -12.46
CA SER A 110 -35.39 -8.74 -12.19
C SER A 110 -34.32 -7.89 -12.86
N MET A 111 -33.28 -7.51 -12.10
CA MET A 111 -32.13 -6.78 -12.63
C MET A 111 -31.01 -7.73 -13.03
N HIS A 112 -30.12 -7.27 -13.92
CA HIS A 112 -28.92 -8.01 -14.30
C HIS A 112 -27.66 -7.15 -14.16
N ILE A 113 -26.52 -7.79 -13.99
CA ILE A 113 -25.23 -7.12 -13.93
C ILE A 113 -24.83 -6.66 -15.34
N SER A 114 -24.78 -5.36 -15.58
CA SER A 114 -24.41 -4.77 -16.88
C SER A 114 -22.93 -4.39 -16.98
N ALA A 115 -22.29 -4.06 -15.87
CA ALA A 115 -20.89 -3.66 -15.85
C ALA A 115 -20.19 -4.07 -14.55
N LEU A 116 -18.90 -4.38 -14.69
CA LEU A 116 -17.98 -4.72 -13.60
C LEU A 116 -16.72 -3.88 -13.79
N TYR A 117 -16.40 -3.00 -12.84
CA TYR A 117 -15.21 -2.15 -12.93
C TYR A 117 -14.58 -1.88 -11.57
N LYS A 118 -13.32 -1.41 -11.62
CA LYS A 118 -12.58 -0.97 -10.43
C LYS A 118 -12.74 0.54 -10.30
N GLU A 119 -13.33 1.00 -9.20
CA GLU A 119 -13.40 2.43 -8.87
C GLU A 119 -12.29 2.79 -7.88
N LYS A 120 -11.62 3.93 -8.09
CA LYS A 120 -10.69 4.47 -7.11
C LYS A 120 -11.49 4.98 -5.91
N VAL A 121 -11.20 4.48 -4.72
CA VAL A 121 -11.75 5.04 -3.50
C VAL A 121 -11.21 6.47 -3.36
N LYS A 122 -12.08 7.46 -3.52
CA LYS A 122 -11.77 8.84 -3.13
C LYS A 122 -11.72 8.86 -1.61
N GLY A 123 -10.51 8.74 -1.07
CA GLY A 123 -10.21 8.93 0.36
C GLY A 123 -9.79 10.36 0.62
#